data_AF-A0A969FNV7-F1
#
_entry.id   AF-A0A969FNV7-F1
#
_cell.length_a   1.000
_cell.length_b   1.000
_cell.length_c   1.000
_cell.angle_alpha   90.00
_cell.angle_beta   90.00
_cell.angle_gamma   90.00
#
_symmetry.space_group_name_H-M   'P 1'
#
loop_
_entity.id
_entity.type
_entity.pdbx_description
1 polymer ?
#
loop_
_entity_poly.entity_id
_entity_poly.type
_entity_poly.pdbx_seq_one_letter_code
_entity_poly.pdbx_strand_id
1 'polypeptide(L)'
;MTDAKVKIHFEIEQDEDGYPEMGVESLWAHSATGEGVYAIDNIPFYVLGISMGDEVSVQSDDSGNLWFYELVRESGHSTVRILCADTETCTRIQAEIERRGCSWEGSNRRFISMDIPPDVSYPPIKSWLEDEEQKDI
;
A
#
# COMPACT_ATOMS: atom_id res chain seq x y z
N MET A 1 10.82 0.53 23.99
CA MET A 1 9.51 -0.12 24.11
C MET A 1 9.10 -0.45 22.69
N THR A 2 8.82 -1.70 22.38
CA THR A 2 8.33 -2.08 21.05
C THR A 2 6.94 -1.50 20.91
N ASP A 3 6.73 -0.62 19.93
CA ASP A 3 5.38 -0.15 19.59
C ASP A 3 4.55 -1.39 19.23
N ALA A 4 3.47 -1.63 19.97
CA ALA A 4 2.60 -2.76 19.70
C ALA A 4 1.88 -2.52 18.37
N LYS A 5 2.14 -3.39 17.38
CA LYS A 5 1.42 -3.32 16.10
C LYS A 5 0.01 -3.87 16.25
N VAL A 6 -0.96 -3.18 15.65
CA VAL A 6 -2.36 -3.61 15.52
C VAL A 6 -2.68 -3.85 14.05
N LYS A 7 -3.80 -4.53 13.79
CA LYS A 7 -4.36 -4.64 12.44
C LYS A 7 -5.56 -3.71 12.31
N ILE A 8 -5.58 -2.94 11.23
CA ILE A 8 -6.71 -2.12 10.81
C ILE A 8 -7.28 -2.72 9.55
N HIS A 9 -8.59 -2.93 9.54
CA HIS A 9 -9.33 -3.53 8.43
C HIS A 9 -9.93 -2.43 7.56
N PHE A 10 -9.84 -2.64 6.26
CA PHE A 10 -10.36 -1.75 5.23
C PHE A 10 -11.26 -2.57 4.32
N GLU A 11 -12.47 -2.08 4.09
CA GLU A 11 -13.35 -2.63 3.06
C GLU A 11 -12.75 -2.33 1.68
N ILE A 12 -12.80 -3.32 0.79
CA ILE A 12 -12.38 -3.15 -0.60
C ILE A 12 -13.63 -3.16 -1.47
N GLU A 13 -13.78 -2.12 -2.28
CA GLU A 13 -14.76 -2.12 -3.37
C GLU A 13 -14.28 -3.06 -4.47
N GLN A 14 -15.05 -4.12 -4.72
CA GLN A 14 -14.81 -5.06 -5.80
C GLN A 14 -15.42 -4.53 -7.09
N ASP A 15 -14.75 -4.76 -8.22
CA ASP A 15 -15.27 -4.39 -9.54
C ASP A 15 -16.40 -5.34 -10.03
N GLU A 16 -16.91 -5.09 -11.24
CA GLU A 16 -18.00 -5.87 -11.84
C GLU A 16 -17.67 -7.36 -12.02
N ASP A 17 -16.37 -7.70 -12.14
CA ASP A 17 -15.87 -9.06 -12.27
C ASP A 17 -15.53 -9.68 -10.91
N GLY A 18 -15.72 -8.94 -9.81
CA GLY A 18 -15.45 -9.39 -8.44
C GLY A 18 -13.99 -9.32 -8.04
N TYR A 19 -13.17 -8.50 -8.73
CA TYR A 19 -11.76 -8.29 -8.38
C TYR A 19 -11.57 -7.09 -7.42
N PRO A 20 -10.68 -7.20 -6.42
CA PRO A 20 -10.02 -8.44 -5.99
C PRO A 20 -11.01 -9.39 -5.31
N GLU A 21 -10.73 -10.69 -5.32
CA GLU A 21 -11.59 -11.72 -4.69
C GLU A 21 -11.85 -11.47 -3.18
N MET A 22 -10.99 -10.68 -2.55
CA MET A 22 -11.04 -10.31 -1.14
C MET A 22 -11.82 -9.00 -0.97
N GLY A 23 -12.90 -9.02 -0.18
CA GLY A 23 -13.64 -7.80 0.18
C GLY A 23 -13.03 -6.99 1.33
N VAL A 24 -11.93 -7.47 1.91
CA VAL A 24 -11.24 -6.80 3.04
C VAL A 24 -9.73 -6.96 2.90
N GLU A 25 -9.00 -5.87 3.11
CA GLU A 25 -7.56 -5.89 3.38
C GLU A 25 -7.29 -5.42 4.81
N SER A 26 -6.33 -6.07 5.47
CA SER A 26 -5.86 -5.66 6.79
C SER A 26 -4.44 -5.12 6.69
N LEU A 27 -4.21 -3.90 7.17
CA LEU A 27 -2.88 -3.28 7.25
C LEU A 27 -2.37 -3.30 8.68
N TRP A 28 -1.05 -3.41 8.83
CA TRP A 28 -0.39 -3.19 10.11
C TRP A 28 -0.33 -1.70 10.40
N ALA A 29 -0.49 -1.35 11.67
CA ALA A 29 -0.38 0.02 12.13
C ALA A 29 0.19 0.07 13.55
N HIS A 30 0.73 1.22 13.92
CA HIS A 30 1.16 1.52 15.29
C HIS A 30 0.47 2.79 15.80
N SER A 31 0.41 2.95 17.12
CA SER A 31 -0.29 4.10 17.72
C SER A 31 0.39 5.42 17.30
N ALA A 32 -0.41 6.39 16.88
CA ALA A 32 0.06 7.72 16.51
C ALA A 32 -0.26 8.74 17.61
N THR A 33 0.02 10.03 17.34
CA THR A 33 -0.35 11.10 18.27
C THR A 33 -1.86 11.34 18.21
N GLY A 34 -2.58 10.91 19.25
CA GLY A 34 -4.02 11.08 19.36
C GLY A 34 -4.70 9.79 19.80
N GLU A 35 -5.74 9.90 20.61
CA GLU A 35 -6.52 8.74 21.02
C GLU A 35 -7.28 8.17 19.81
N GLY A 36 -7.14 6.86 19.56
CA GLY A 36 -7.79 6.19 18.43
C GLY A 36 -7.17 6.49 17.05
N VAL A 37 -6.00 7.12 17.00
CA VAL A 37 -5.27 7.41 15.75
C VAL A 37 -4.08 6.49 15.62
N TYR A 38 -3.90 5.94 14.43
CA TYR A 38 -2.86 4.97 14.12
C TYR A 38 -2.15 5.34 12.82
N ALA A 39 -0.84 5.11 12.75
CA ALA A 39 -0.05 5.28 11.54
C ALA A 39 0.12 3.93 10.83
N ILE A 40 -0.17 3.89 9.53
CA ILE A 40 -0.01 2.69 8.69
C ILE A 40 1.47 2.32 8.56
N ASP A 41 1.78 1.04 8.66
CA ASP A 41 3.16 0.53 8.85
C ASP A 41 3.56 -0.54 7.82
N ASN A 42 2.79 -0.68 6.74
CA ASN A 42 3.12 -1.56 5.62
C ASN A 42 2.45 -1.06 4.32
N ILE A 43 2.89 -1.56 3.17
CA ILE A 43 2.47 -1.04 1.86
C ILE A 43 1.12 -1.66 1.46
N PRO A 44 0.07 -0.86 1.18
CA PRO A 44 -1.26 -1.39 0.82
C PRO A 44 -1.29 -2.06 -0.55
N PHE A 45 -1.98 -3.21 -0.69
CA PHE A 45 -2.13 -3.92 -1.96
C PHE A 45 -3.37 -3.51 -2.75
N TYR A 46 -4.50 -3.23 -2.10
CA TYR A 46 -5.79 -2.99 -2.75
C TYR A 46 -6.51 -1.74 -2.26
N VAL A 47 -6.36 -1.37 -0.98
CA VAL A 47 -6.95 -0.15 -0.41
C VAL A 47 -6.52 1.10 -1.17
N LEU A 48 -7.47 1.83 -1.73
CA LEU A 48 -7.21 3.09 -2.44
C LEU A 48 -7.16 4.27 -1.47
N GLY A 49 -6.41 5.31 -1.82
CA GLY A 49 -6.37 6.57 -1.07
C GLY A 49 -5.61 6.54 0.26
N ILE A 50 -4.97 5.41 0.59
CA ILE A 50 -4.14 5.23 1.79
C ILE A 50 -2.76 4.76 1.36
N SER A 51 -1.71 5.29 1.99
CA SER A 51 -0.31 4.89 1.81
C SER A 51 0.36 4.61 3.14
N MET A 52 1.54 3.98 3.09
CA MET A 52 2.37 3.75 4.27
C MET A 52 2.67 5.07 4.99
N GLY A 53 2.57 5.06 6.32
CA GLY A 53 2.79 6.23 7.17
C GLY A 53 1.58 7.14 7.35
N ASP A 54 0.50 6.97 6.59
CA ASP A 54 -0.72 7.77 6.77
C ASP A 54 -1.30 7.56 8.17
N GLU A 55 -1.74 8.65 8.79
CA GLU A 55 -2.46 8.58 10.06
C GLU A 55 -3.95 8.45 9.79
N VAL A 56 -4.57 7.42 10.34
CA VAL A 56 -6.00 7.12 10.20
C VAL A 56 -6.66 7.00 11.56
N SER A 57 -7.94 7.36 11.63
CA SER A 57 -8.77 7.04 12.78
C SER A 57 -9.53 5.73 12.53
N VAL A 58 -9.92 5.05 13.61
CA VAL A 58 -10.57 3.75 13.54
C VAL A 58 -11.84 3.68 14.38
N GLN A 59 -12.73 2.78 14.03
CA GLN A 59 -13.85 2.34 14.85
C GLN A 59 -13.71 0.85 15.17
N SER A 60 -14.05 0.47 16.41
CA SER A 60 -14.10 -0.94 16.80
C SER A 60 -15.48 -1.52 16.48
N ASP A 61 -15.53 -2.71 15.88
CA ASP A 61 -16.76 -3.48 15.79
C ASP A 61 -17.11 -4.18 17.12
N ASP A 62 -18.26 -4.85 17.18
CA ASP A 62 -18.74 -5.59 18.37
C ASP A 62 -17.78 -6.73 18.79
N SER A 63 -16.88 -7.16 17.90
CA SER A 63 -15.87 -8.20 18.17
C SER A 63 -14.51 -7.61 18.57
N GLY A 64 -14.38 -6.28 18.59
CA GLY A 64 -13.15 -5.57 18.93
C GLY A 64 -12.15 -5.43 17.78
N ASN A 65 -12.53 -5.75 16.53
CA ASN A 65 -11.66 -5.49 15.38
C ASN A 65 -11.67 -4.00 15.05
N LEU A 66 -10.50 -3.46 14.71
CA LEU A 66 -10.37 -2.07 14.28
C LEU A 66 -10.64 -1.96 12.79
N TRP A 67 -11.54 -1.06 12.42
CA TRP A 67 -11.90 -0.74 11.04
C TRP A 67 -11.55 0.71 10.74
N PHE A 68 -11.03 0.96 9.55
CA PHE A 68 -10.77 2.31 9.05
C PHE A 68 -12.05 3.17 9.12
N TYR A 69 -11.92 4.39 9.63
CA TYR A 69 -13.00 5.37 9.66
C TYR A 69 -12.73 6.55 8.72
N GLU A 70 -11.60 7.23 8.90
CA GLU A 70 -11.18 8.33 8.01
C GLU A 70 -9.65 8.52 8.02
N LEU A 71 -9.15 9.15 6.96
CA LEU A 71 -7.77 9.63 6.87
C LEU A 71 -7.65 10.93 7.68
N VAL A 72 -6.75 10.94 8.66
CA VAL A 72 -6.48 12.08 9.54
C VAL A 72 -5.33 12.93 8.99
N ARG A 73 -4.26 12.29 8.51
CA ARG A 73 -3.10 12.98 7.94
C ARG A 73 -2.39 12.16 6.88
N GLU A 74 -2.16 12.76 5.72
CA GLU A 74 -1.28 12.21 4.69
C GLU A 74 0.18 12.21 5.16
N SER A 75 0.87 11.12 4.87
CA SER A 75 2.31 10.94 5.10
C SER A 75 3.17 11.61 4.03
N GLY A 76 2.59 11.88 2.86
CA GLY A 76 3.31 12.29 1.64
C GLY A 76 3.89 11.12 0.84
N HIS A 77 3.77 9.88 1.31
CA HIS A 77 4.08 8.70 0.51
C HIS A 77 3.06 8.52 -0.61
N SER A 78 3.45 7.83 -1.67
CA SER A 78 2.56 7.39 -2.75
C SER A 78 2.65 5.88 -2.94
N THR A 79 1.49 5.24 -3.07
CA THR A 79 1.40 3.80 -3.34
C THR A 79 1.09 3.55 -4.83
N VAL A 80 1.91 2.74 -5.50
CA VAL A 80 1.72 2.33 -6.90
C VAL A 80 1.62 0.81 -6.98
N ARG A 81 0.62 0.31 -7.72
CA ARG A 81 0.38 -1.13 -7.91
C ARG A 81 0.88 -1.55 -9.28
N ILE A 82 1.64 -2.64 -9.34
CA ILE A 82 2.27 -3.13 -10.55
C ILE A 82 1.92 -4.60 -10.73
N LEU A 83 1.35 -4.94 -11.90
CA LEU A 83 1.11 -6.31 -12.33
C LEU A 83 2.14 -6.67 -13.41
N CYS A 84 3.08 -7.55 -13.10
CA CYS A 84 4.11 -7.95 -14.05
C CYS A 84 3.61 -9.02 -15.03
N ALA A 85 4.15 -9.02 -16.25
CA ALA A 85 3.93 -10.07 -17.22
C ALA A 85 4.37 -11.45 -16.72
N ASP A 86 5.53 -11.54 -16.04
CA ASP A 86 6.07 -12.77 -15.47
C ASP A 86 6.95 -12.52 -14.24
N THR A 87 7.45 -13.60 -13.62
CA THR A 87 8.28 -13.55 -12.41
C THR A 87 9.66 -12.93 -12.66
N GLU A 88 10.23 -13.10 -13.86
CA GLU A 88 11.53 -12.54 -14.22
C GLU A 88 11.44 -11.01 -14.31
N THR A 89 10.40 -10.53 -15.00
CA THR A 89 10.04 -9.12 -15.09
C THR A 89 9.80 -8.53 -13.71
N CYS A 90 9.03 -9.20 -12.86
CA CYS A 90 8.82 -8.77 -11.47
C CYS A 90 10.13 -8.65 -10.69
N THR A 91 11.04 -9.63 -10.79
CA THR A 91 12.33 -9.59 -10.10
C THR A 91 13.17 -8.40 -10.57
N ARG A 92 13.18 -8.11 -11.87
CA ARG A 92 13.86 -6.95 -12.44
C ARG A 92 13.26 -5.63 -11.96
N ILE A 93 11.93 -5.51 -11.97
CA ILE A 93 11.21 -4.32 -11.51
C ILE A 93 11.48 -4.06 -10.02
N GLN A 94 11.41 -5.08 -9.16
CA GLN A 94 11.75 -4.98 -7.73
C GLN A 94 13.13 -4.37 -7.50
N ALA A 95 14.13 -4.85 -8.25
CA ALA A 95 15.48 -4.30 -8.15
C ALA A 95 15.59 -2.85 -8.66
N GLU A 96 14.80 -2.45 -9.66
CA GLU A 96 14.75 -1.06 -10.15
C GLU A 96 14.01 -0.12 -9.17
N ILE A 97 12.98 -0.62 -8.47
CA ILE A 97 12.27 0.10 -7.39
C ILE A 97 13.29 0.48 -6.30
N GLU A 98 14.04 -0.50 -5.80
CA GLU A 98 15.05 -0.29 -4.75
C GLU A 98 16.15 0.68 -5.20
N ARG A 99 16.62 0.58 -6.45
CA ARG A 99 17.60 1.51 -7.03
C ARG A 99 17.12 2.96 -7.08
N ARG A 100 15.80 3.17 -7.10
CA ARG A 100 15.15 4.50 -7.12
C ARG A 100 14.87 5.05 -5.72
N GLY A 101 15.30 4.37 -4.67
CA GLY A 101 15.03 4.78 -3.29
C GLY A 101 13.58 4.52 -2.86
N CYS A 102 12.86 3.69 -3.60
CA CYS A 102 11.50 3.27 -3.28
C CYS A 102 11.54 1.89 -2.61
N SER A 103 10.44 1.50 -1.97
CA SER A 103 10.30 0.17 -1.36
C SER A 103 9.12 -0.58 -1.97
N TRP A 104 9.03 -1.89 -1.72
CA TRP A 104 7.96 -2.71 -2.29
C TRP A 104 7.58 -3.88 -1.39
N GLU A 105 6.33 -4.31 -1.52
CA GLU A 105 5.80 -5.56 -1.02
C GLU A 105 5.23 -6.37 -2.18
N GLY A 106 5.48 -7.68 -2.16
CA GLY A 106 5.02 -8.58 -3.22
C GLY A 106 4.09 -9.64 -2.66
N SER A 107 3.05 -9.96 -3.43
CA SER A 107 2.37 -11.24 -3.30
C SER A 107 2.98 -12.24 -4.27
N ASN A 108 2.79 -13.53 -4.01
CA ASN A 108 3.22 -14.66 -4.85
C ASN A 108 2.61 -14.69 -6.28
N ARG A 109 1.89 -13.66 -6.73
CA ARG A 109 1.06 -13.63 -7.96
C ARG A 109 1.46 -12.56 -8.99
N ARG A 110 2.76 -12.22 -9.12
CA ARG A 110 3.25 -11.16 -10.03
C ARG A 110 2.67 -9.76 -9.75
N PHE A 111 2.15 -9.57 -8.53
CA PHE A 111 1.51 -8.34 -8.10
C PHE A 111 2.35 -7.71 -7.00
N ILE A 112 2.87 -6.52 -7.29
CA ILE A 112 3.75 -5.74 -6.43
C ILE A 112 3.00 -4.47 -6.03
N SER A 113 3.08 -4.12 -4.75
CA SER A 113 2.79 -2.77 -4.30
C SER A 113 4.09 -2.04 -4.00
N MET A 114 4.25 -0.86 -4.60
CA MET A 114 5.41 0.00 -4.52
C MET A 114 5.09 1.21 -3.66
N ASP A 115 5.95 1.49 -2.69
CA ASP A 115 5.93 2.72 -1.90
C ASP A 115 6.98 3.70 -2.43
N ILE A 116 6.53 4.92 -2.68
CA ILE A 116 7.36 6.05 -3.10
C ILE A 116 7.40 7.05 -1.93
N PRO A 117 8.54 7.17 -1.25
CA PRO A 117 8.72 8.13 -0.16
C PRO A 117 8.56 9.60 -0.63
N PRO A 118 8.17 10.52 0.27
CA PRO A 118 7.94 11.94 -0.07
C PRO A 118 9.18 12.70 -0.56
N ASP A 119 10.38 12.19 -0.29
CA ASP A 119 11.65 12.76 -0.77
C ASP A 119 12.07 12.23 -2.15
N VAL A 120 11.34 11.25 -2.70
CA VAL A 120 11.53 10.75 -4.08
C VAL A 120 10.59 11.49 -5.03
N SER A 121 11.16 12.10 -6.06
CA SER A 121 10.40 12.81 -7.09
C SER A 121 9.53 11.84 -7.91
N TYR A 122 8.21 12.03 -7.89
CA TYR A 122 7.25 11.17 -8.58
C TYR A 122 7.35 11.19 -10.12
N PRO A 123 7.52 12.34 -10.82
CA PRO A 123 7.48 12.36 -12.29
C PRO A 123 8.50 11.44 -12.99
N PRO A 124 9.78 11.35 -12.55
CA PRO A 124 10.72 10.36 -13.09
C PRO A 124 10.31 8.91 -12.85
N ILE A 125 9.70 8.60 -11.70
CA ILE A 125 9.17 7.26 -11.40
C ILE A 125 8.04 6.92 -12.36
N LYS A 126 7.10 7.84 -12.55
CA LYS A 126 5.98 7.67 -13.48
C LYS A 126 6.46 7.42 -14.91
N SER A 127 7.37 8.26 -15.42
CA SER A 127 7.93 8.08 -16.77
C SER A 127 8.61 6.73 -16.94
N TRP A 128 9.34 6.26 -15.91
CA TRP A 128 9.95 4.93 -15.94
C TRP A 128 8.90 3.82 -15.98
N LEU A 129 7.86 3.89 -15.16
CA LEU A 129 6.78 2.90 -15.17
C LEU A 129 6.05 2.85 -16.51
N GLU A 130 5.79 4.00 -17.14
CA GLU A 130 5.19 4.10 -18.47
C GLU A 130 6.10 3.47 -19.55
N ASP A 131 7.42 3.61 -19.43
CA ASP A 131 8.38 2.95 -20.33
C ASP A 131 8.44 1.43 -20.11
N GLU A 132 8.24 0.95 -18.88
CA GLU A 132 8.19 -0.48 -18.57
C GLU A 132 6.91 -1.12 -19.06
N GLU A 133 5.76 -0.45 -18.88
CA GLU A 133 4.47 -0.92 -19.39
C GLU A 133 4.51 -1.14 -20.92
N GLN A 134 5.17 -0.24 -21.66
CA GLN A 134 5.32 -0.36 -23.12
C GLN A 134 6.19 -1.54 -23.57
N LYS A 135 7.05 -2.09 -22.70
CA LYS A 135 7.90 -3.26 -23.02
C LYS A 135 7.19 -4.58 -22.79
N ASP A 136 6.15 -4.56 -21.97
CA ASP A 136 5.33 -5.73 -21.60
C ASP A 136 4.12 -5.92 -22.55
N ILE A 137 3.96 -5.06 -23.58
CA ILE A 137 2.94 -5.16 -24.66
C ILE A 137 3.50 -5.90 -25.89
#